data_AF-A0A956VXB5-F1
#
_entry.id   AF-A0A956VXB5-F1
#
_cell.length_a   1.000
_cell.length_b   1.000
_cell.length_c   1.000
_cell.angle_alpha   90.00
_cell.angle_beta   90.00
_cell.angle_gamma   90.00
#
_symmetry.space_group_name_H-M   'P 1'
#
loop_
_entity.id
_entity.type
_entity.pdbx_description
1 polymer ?
#
loop_
_entity_poly.entity_id
_entity_poly.type
_entity_poly.pdbx_seq_one_letter_code
_entity_poly.pdbx_strand_id
1 'polypeptide(L)'
;MSQNRLLAILLSVLAVLVLVVGGLSAVLLLSGGGDDGGDASASSGGGGTTTESGGGGGSDVAAAASGRIRLASSDPITLDPHLAGDATSAEYIVEIFGGLMTLDKDLNVIPDIADSVEISDDGLV
;
A
#
# COMPACT_ATOMS: atom_id res chain seq x y z
N MET A 1 16.03 8.13 37.87
CA MET A 1 16.95 7.37 37.01
C MET A 1 17.76 8.37 36.20
N SER A 2 19.09 8.38 36.33
CA SER A 2 19.95 9.34 35.62
C SER A 2 19.76 9.18 34.11
N GLN A 3 19.49 10.27 33.39
CA GLN A 3 19.19 10.28 31.96
C GLN A 3 20.22 9.50 31.12
N ASN A 4 21.48 9.46 31.57
CA ASN A 4 22.58 8.73 30.95
C ASN A 4 22.39 7.20 30.97
N ARG A 5 21.68 6.66 31.98
CA ARG A 5 21.36 5.22 32.07
C ARG A 5 20.22 4.84 31.13
N LEU A 6 19.26 5.74 30.93
CA LEU A 6 18.17 5.55 29.98
C LEU A 6 18.69 5.60 28.53
N LEU A 7 19.58 6.55 28.22
CA LEU A 7 20.24 6.62 26.91
C LEU A 7 21.10 5.39 26.61
N ALA A 8 21.84 4.88 27.60
CA ALA A 8 22.64 3.67 27.43
C ALA A 8 21.78 2.42 27.14
N ILE A 9 20.63 2.29 27.81
CA ILE A 9 19.68 1.18 27.55
C ILE A 9 19.09 1.33 26.15
N LEU A 10 18.64 2.53 25.76
CA LEU A 10 18.04 2.78 24.44
C LEU A 10 19.02 2.52 23.29
N LEU A 11 20.28 2.95 23.42
CA LEU A 11 21.32 2.66 22.44
C LEU A 11 21.66 1.16 22.36
N SER A 12 21.65 0.44 23.48
CA SER A 12 21.89 -1.01 23.49
C SER A 12 20.78 -1.79 22.79
N VAL A 13 19.51 -1.42 23.03
CA VAL A 13 18.35 -2.05 22.39
C VAL A 13 18.33 -1.77 20.89
N LEU A 14 18.65 -0.53 20.48
CA LEU A 14 18.78 -0.16 19.06
C LEU A 14 19.87 -0.99 18.36
N ALA A 15 21.04 -1.16 18.98
CA ALA A 15 22.14 -1.93 18.42
C ALA A 15 21.78 -3.42 18.23
N VAL A 16 21.05 -4.01 19.18
CA VAL A 16 20.56 -5.40 19.06
C VAL A 16 19.55 -5.54 17.93
N LEU A 17 18.60 -4.60 17.80
CA LEU A 17 17.63 -4.63 16.70
C LEU A 17 18.29 -4.52 15.33
N VAL A 18 19.29 -3.65 15.17
CA VAL A 18 20.03 -3.52 13.91
C VAL A 18 20.77 -4.82 13.56
N LEU A 19 21.34 -5.52 14.54
CA LEU A 19 22.01 -6.81 14.31
C LEU A 19 21.04 -7.93 13.93
N VAL A 20 19.85 -7.97 14.54
CA VAL A 20 18.83 -8.98 14.21
C VAL A 20 18.27 -8.76 12.80
N VAL A 21 17.95 -7.51 12.45
CA VAL A 21 17.40 -7.17 11.13
C VAL A 21 18.49 -7.25 10.03
N GLY A 22 19.70 -6.78 10.31
CA GLY A 22 20.84 -6.87 9.40
C GLY A 22 21.34 -8.30 9.20
N GLY A 23 21.36 -9.12 10.26
CA GLY A 23 21.73 -10.53 10.19
C GLY A 23 20.74 -11.37 9.38
N LEU A 24 19.44 -11.09 9.48
CA LEU A 24 18.42 -11.77 8.69
C LEU A 24 18.55 -11.46 7.18
N SER A 25 19.00 -10.27 6.81
CA SER A 25 19.22 -9.89 5.40
C SER A 25 20.45 -10.58 4.78
N ALA A 26 21.47 -10.93 5.56
CA ALA A 26 22.65 -11.64 5.06
C ALA A 26 22.40 -13.14 4.83
N VAL A 27 21.50 -13.76 5.60
CA VAL A 27 21.18 -15.19 5.48
C VAL A 27 20.35 -15.51 4.23
N LEU A 28 19.47 -14.61 3.77
CA LEU A 28 18.69 -14.85 2.54
C LEU A 28 19.52 -14.76 1.25
N LEU A 29 20.67 -14.10 1.24
CA LEU A 29 21.51 -13.94 0.04
C LEU A 29 22.55 -15.05 -0.14
N LEU A 30 22.74 -15.93 0.86
CA LEU A 30 23.71 -17.03 0.81
C LEU A 30 23.07 -18.42 0.60
N SER A 31 21.74 -18.51 0.50
CA SER A 31 21.04 -19.76 0.19
C SER A 31 20.48 -19.80 -1.25
N GLY A 32 21.32 -19.42 -2.21
CA GLY A 32 21.07 -19.55 -3.64
C GLY A 32 22.24 -20.23 -4.34
N GLY A 33 22.43 -21.53 -4.08
CA GLY A 33 23.40 -22.40 -4.76
C GLY A 33 22.66 -23.55 -5.44
N GLY A 34 22.83 -23.67 -6.76
CA GLY A 34 22.05 -24.53 -7.64
C GLY A 34 22.39 -26.01 -7.63
N ASP A 35 21.51 -26.79 -8.24
CA ASP A 35 21.74 -28.16 -8.68
C ASP A 35 21.19 -28.30 -10.11
N ASP A 36 22.07 -28.74 -11.02
CA ASP A 36 21.81 -29.05 -12.42
C ASP A 36 21.25 -30.48 -12.53
N GLY A 37 20.11 -30.65 -13.19
CA GLY A 37 19.57 -31.96 -13.51
C GLY A 37 18.47 -31.86 -14.54
N GLY A 38 18.79 -32.23 -15.78
CA GLY A 38 17.91 -32.04 -16.92
C GLY A 38 16.93 -33.19 -17.17
N ASP A 39 15.79 -32.83 -17.74
CA ASP A 39 14.97 -33.70 -18.54
C ASP A 39 14.22 -32.88 -19.59
N ALA A 40 14.48 -33.25 -20.83
CA ALA A 40 13.88 -32.68 -22.02
C ALA A 40 12.40 -33.10 -22.10
N SER A 41 11.52 -32.13 -22.31
CA SER A 41 10.29 -32.38 -23.05
C SER A 41 9.91 -31.14 -23.85
N ALA A 42 9.92 -31.32 -25.16
CA ALA A 42 9.53 -30.33 -26.13
C ALA A 42 8.00 -30.17 -26.15
N SER A 43 7.53 -28.93 -26.19
CA SER A 43 6.29 -28.60 -26.91
C SER A 43 6.34 -27.15 -27.38
N SER A 44 6.19 -27.01 -28.68
CA SER A 44 6.31 -25.78 -29.47
C SER A 44 5.02 -24.96 -29.49
N GLY A 45 5.16 -23.65 -29.49
CA GLY A 45 4.14 -22.69 -29.94
C GLY A 45 4.26 -21.41 -29.13
N GLY A 46 4.52 -20.22 -29.66
CA GLY A 46 4.50 -19.74 -31.03
C GLY A 46 3.95 -18.32 -30.99
N GLY A 47 4.73 -17.34 -31.46
CA GLY A 47 4.19 -16.12 -32.07
C GLY A 47 4.21 -14.84 -31.23
N GLY A 48 5.02 -13.88 -31.72
CA GLY A 48 4.77 -12.42 -31.71
C GLY A 48 4.94 -11.72 -30.36
N THR A 49 5.68 -10.62 -30.25
CA THR A 49 5.38 -9.40 -31.01
C THR A 49 6.53 -8.40 -30.90
N THR A 50 6.67 -7.68 -32.00
CA THR A 50 7.61 -6.62 -32.36
C THR A 50 7.66 -5.42 -31.42
N THR A 51 8.87 -4.93 -31.19
CA THR A 51 9.22 -3.55 -30.85
C THR A 51 8.67 -2.59 -31.90
N GLU A 52 8.04 -1.48 -31.50
CA GLU A 52 8.31 -0.14 -32.07
C GLU A 52 8.01 0.96 -31.05
N SER A 53 8.95 1.89 -30.96
CA SER A 53 8.92 3.15 -30.22
C SER A 53 8.78 4.28 -31.23
N GLY A 54 7.90 5.24 -30.98
CA GLY A 54 7.75 6.44 -31.80
C GLY A 54 6.96 7.50 -31.02
N GLY A 55 7.64 8.58 -30.62
CA GLY A 55 7.10 9.62 -29.76
C GLY A 55 6.50 10.83 -30.49
N GLY A 56 6.04 11.80 -29.68
CA GLY A 56 5.99 13.21 -30.06
C GLY A 56 4.68 13.94 -29.74
N GLY A 57 4.77 14.94 -28.85
CA GLY A 57 4.04 16.21 -29.02
C GLY A 57 2.92 16.46 -28.01
N GLY A 58 3.21 17.32 -27.02
CA GLY A 58 2.34 17.59 -25.89
C GLY A 58 1.07 18.41 -26.18
N SER A 59 0.06 18.15 -25.35
CA SER A 59 -0.97 19.09 -24.93
C SER A 59 -1.74 18.50 -23.75
N ASP A 60 -1.06 18.19 -22.64
CA ASP A 60 -1.69 17.47 -21.54
C ASP A 60 -2.12 18.45 -20.45
N VAL A 61 -3.30 19.04 -20.63
CA VAL A 61 -4.17 19.28 -19.47
C VAL A 61 -4.36 17.90 -18.86
N ALA A 62 -3.59 17.58 -17.82
CA ALA A 62 -3.45 16.27 -17.16
C ALA A 62 -4.55 15.32 -17.61
N ALA A 63 -4.27 14.57 -18.69
CA ALA A 63 -5.23 13.65 -19.27
C ALA A 63 -5.72 12.79 -18.12
N ALA A 64 -7.01 12.92 -17.78
CA ALA A 64 -7.61 12.16 -16.69
C ALA A 64 -7.12 10.73 -16.85
N ALA A 65 -6.43 10.21 -15.84
CA ALA A 65 -5.79 8.90 -15.92
C ALA A 65 -6.87 7.85 -16.18
N SER A 66 -7.14 7.62 -17.45
CA SER A 66 -8.12 6.70 -17.97
C SER A 66 -7.42 5.36 -17.99
N GLY A 67 -7.73 4.53 -17.00
CA GLY A 67 -7.04 3.27 -16.81
C GLY A 67 -7.80 2.34 -15.90
N ARG A 68 -7.56 1.04 -16.05
CA ARG A 68 -8.00 0.02 -15.10
C ARG A 68 -6.88 -0.21 -14.10
N ILE A 69 -7.13 0.04 -12.82
CA ILE A 69 -6.24 -0.38 -11.74
C ILE A 69 -6.62 -1.81 -11.36
N ARG A 70 -5.64 -2.71 -11.26
CA ARG A 70 -5.79 -4.05 -10.68
C ARG A 70 -5.05 -4.07 -9.35
N LEU A 71 -5.77 -4.17 -8.25
CA LEU A 71 -5.20 -4.28 -6.92
C LEU A 71 -5.05 -5.75 -6.55
N ALA A 72 -3.94 -6.11 -5.92
CA ALA A 72 -3.79 -7.39 -5.24
C ALA A 72 -4.29 -7.20 -3.81
N SER A 73 -5.49 -7.67 -3.52
CA SER A 73 -6.08 -7.68 -2.18
C SER A 73 -6.91 -8.96 -2.01
N SER A 74 -7.25 -9.28 -0.76
CA SER A 74 -8.15 -10.40 -0.45
C SER A 74 -9.61 -9.96 -0.53
N ASP A 75 -10.51 -10.93 -0.63
CA ASP A 75 -11.95 -10.63 -0.56
C ASP A 75 -12.31 -10.04 0.82
N PRO A 76 -13.22 -9.05 0.86
CA PRO A 76 -13.72 -8.50 2.11
C PRO A 76 -14.62 -9.52 2.81
N ILE A 77 -14.69 -9.46 4.15
CA ILE A 77 -15.61 -10.30 4.93
C ILE A 77 -17.06 -9.88 4.68
N THR A 78 -17.28 -8.57 4.56
CA THR A 78 -18.60 -7.98 4.28
C THR A 78 -18.45 -6.65 3.53
N LEU A 79 -19.49 -6.25 2.81
CA LEU A 79 -19.62 -4.93 2.21
C LEU A 79 -20.65 -4.05 2.92
N ASP A 80 -21.29 -4.55 3.99
CA ASP A 80 -22.18 -3.74 4.82
C ASP A 80 -21.34 -2.92 5.81
N PRO A 81 -21.29 -1.58 5.70
CA PRO A 81 -20.52 -0.74 6.61
C PRO A 81 -20.96 -0.87 8.08
N HIS A 82 -22.20 -1.28 8.35
CA HIS A 82 -22.70 -1.49 9.71
C HIS A 82 -22.17 -2.78 10.35
N LEU A 83 -21.65 -3.70 9.55
CA LEU A 83 -21.13 -5.00 9.99
C LEU A 83 -19.60 -5.10 9.90
N ALA A 84 -18.96 -4.24 9.10
CA ALA A 84 -17.52 -4.27 8.89
C ALA A 84 -16.76 -3.91 10.18
N GLY A 85 -15.77 -4.72 10.54
CA GLY A 85 -14.88 -4.50 11.70
C GLY A 85 -13.40 -4.64 11.39
N ASP A 86 -13.06 -4.88 10.12
CA ASP A 86 -11.71 -5.13 9.63
C ASP A 86 -11.32 -4.14 8.52
N ALA A 87 -10.01 -3.97 8.31
CA ALA A 87 -9.48 -3.03 7.33
C ALA A 87 -9.66 -3.48 5.88
N THR A 88 -9.69 -4.79 5.61
CA THR A 88 -9.88 -5.31 4.24
C THR A 88 -11.28 -4.98 3.73
N SER A 89 -12.31 -5.19 4.55
CA SER A 89 -13.67 -4.75 4.24
C SER A 89 -13.74 -3.23 4.04
N ALA A 90 -13.07 -2.47 4.91
CA ALA A 90 -13.04 -1.02 4.83
C ALA A 90 -12.40 -0.50 3.52
N GLU A 91 -11.36 -1.17 2.99
CA GLU A 91 -10.67 -0.80 1.74
C GLU A 91 -11.65 -0.66 0.57
N TYR A 92 -12.64 -1.54 0.46
CA TYR A 92 -13.66 -1.48 -0.59
C TYR A 92 -14.83 -0.58 -0.22
N ILE A 93 -15.25 -0.58 1.06
CA ILE A 93 -16.42 0.16 1.51
C ILE A 93 -16.26 1.67 1.30
N VAL A 94 -15.08 2.24 1.59
CA VAL A 94 -14.83 3.69 1.44
C VAL A 94 -14.84 4.17 -0.02
N GLU A 95 -14.63 3.27 -0.97
CA GLU A 95 -14.70 3.57 -2.41
C GLU A 95 -16.14 3.43 -2.97
N ILE A 96 -17.01 2.70 -2.26
CA ILE A 96 -18.40 2.45 -2.67
C ILE A 96 -19.37 3.42 -1.98
N PHE A 97 -19.11 3.76 -0.72
CA PHE A 97 -19.97 4.59 0.11
C PHE A 97 -19.27 5.88 0.52
N GLY A 98 -19.96 7.01 0.38
CA GLY A 98 -19.49 8.31 0.88
C GLY A 98 -20.02 8.63 2.27
N GLY A 99 -19.27 9.44 3.00
CA GLY A 99 -19.64 9.97 4.31
C GLY A 99 -20.16 11.41 4.21
N LEU A 100 -20.52 12.01 5.35
CA LEU A 100 -20.74 13.47 5.39
C LEU A 100 -19.42 14.22 5.17
N MET A 101 -18.37 13.71 5.80
CA MET A 101 -16.99 14.18 5.67
C MET A 101 -16.10 13.01 5.24
N THR A 102 -14.96 13.31 4.63
CA THR A 102 -13.93 12.34 4.24
C THR A 102 -12.52 12.87 4.54
N LEU A 103 -11.50 12.07 4.23
CA LEU A 103 -10.09 12.45 4.33
C LEU A 103 -9.51 12.67 2.95
N ASP A 104 -8.78 13.78 2.78
CA ASP A 104 -7.94 13.98 1.60
C ASP A 104 -6.62 13.17 1.69
N LYS A 105 -5.78 13.29 0.66
CA LYS A 105 -4.48 12.59 0.58
C LYS A 105 -3.49 13.02 1.67
N ASP A 106 -3.68 14.19 2.25
CA ASP A 106 -2.87 14.76 3.32
C ASP A 106 -3.50 14.49 4.70
N LEU A 107 -4.57 13.69 4.76
CA LEU A 107 -5.34 13.32 5.95
C LEU A 107 -6.05 14.52 6.61
N ASN A 108 -6.39 15.55 5.85
CA ASN A 108 -7.28 16.60 6.31
C ASN A 108 -8.74 16.14 6.22
N VAL A 109 -9.53 16.48 7.23
CA VAL A 109 -10.99 16.28 7.18
C VAL A 109 -11.60 17.33 6.26
N ILE A 110 -12.23 16.88 5.18
CA ILE A 110 -12.89 17.72 4.18
C ILE A 110 -14.36 17.28 4.02
N PRO A 111 -15.25 18.17 3.52
CA PRO A 111 -16.60 17.78 3.15
C PRO A 111 -16.59 16.74 2.02
N ASP A 112 -17.50 15.78 2.10
CA ASP A 112 -17.75 14.77 1.06
C ASP A 112 -19.17 14.98 0.50
N ILE A 113 -20.17 14.26 1.03
CA ILE A 113 -21.57 14.46 0.62
C ILE A 113 -22.17 15.73 1.26
N ALA A 114 -21.63 16.19 2.39
CA ALA A 114 -22.08 17.45 3.00
C ALA A 114 -21.52 18.65 2.23
N ASP A 115 -22.34 19.68 2.00
CA ASP A 115 -21.87 20.93 1.40
C ASP A 115 -21.04 21.76 2.40
N SER A 116 -21.48 21.80 3.66
CA SER A 116 -20.85 22.53 4.76
C SER A 116 -21.28 21.95 6.10
N VAL A 117 -20.46 22.17 7.13
CA VAL A 117 -20.79 21.80 8.51
C VAL A 117 -20.65 23.02 9.40
N GLU A 118 -21.71 23.35 10.12
CA GLU A 118 -21.69 24.33 11.21
C GLU A 118 -21.54 23.58 12.53
N ILE A 119 -20.76 24.14 13.44
CA ILE A 119 -20.50 23.55 14.76
C ILE A 119 -20.87 24.60 15.80
N SER A 120 -21.75 24.26 16.74
CA SER A 120 -22.13 25.17 17.82
C SER A 120 -20.95 25.53 18.73
N ASP A 121 -21.05 26.66 19.42
CA ASP A 121 -20.03 27.13 20.36
C ASP A 121 -19.78 26.13 21.51
N ASP A 122 -20.79 25.34 21.87
CA ASP A 122 -20.71 24.29 22.89
C ASP A 122 -20.37 22.90 22.33
N GLY A 123 -20.30 22.74 21.00
CA GLY A 123 -19.95 21.50 20.31
C GLY A 123 -20.95 20.36 20.46
N LEU A 124 -22.20 20.66 20.84
CA LEU A 124 -23.25 19.64 21.04
C LEU A 124 -24.20 19.49 19.84
N VAL A 125 -24.24 20.48 18.94
CA VAL A 125 -25.13 20.50 17.76
C VAL A 125 -24.50 21.19 16.56
#